data_AF-A0A7C1ECD8-F1
#
_entry.id   AF-A0A7C1ECD8-F1
#
_cell.length_a   1.000
_cell.length_b   1.000
_cell.length_c   1.000
_cell.angle_alpha   90.00
_cell.angle_beta   90.00
_cell.angle_gamma   90.00
#
_symmetry.space_group_name_H-M   'P 1'
#
loop_
_entity.id
_entity.type
_entity.pdbx_description
1 polymer ?
#
loop_
_entity_poly.entity_id
_entity_poly.type
_entity_poly.pdbx_seq_one_letter_code
_entity_poly.pdbx_strand_id
1 'polypeptide(L)'
;MVKFNYRLIVSLVLVSLLCATSFSVIGWAADETPFMKVTPTDMRFDDVGGPELVNGGSEVSIKLVMTNVSKEFERSTLTFHSELENAVGSISGEGLVEQALKSGSSYTLEHKKLTGDVVVTWSGGAPDVGKRESFVFLDITQKTSEGTYTVSHIIKDVSSQTIEDAIAAFDTASKAIAKANTAIADAEQRGLDVREAETRRDLANEYLSNAQRFYGEGRAEDALEEAEKAVKTAHEAEAKAGAAVSGRAYLNYGVIAAVIIVAAVVFVLLLQQRNRRRGVY
;
A
#
# COMPACT_ATOMS: atom_id res chain seq x y z
N MET A 1 42.12 -10.90 -20.16
CA MET A 1 40.85 -11.30 -20.80
C MET A 1 39.93 -11.82 -19.70
N VAL A 2 39.16 -10.92 -19.07
CA VAL A 2 38.32 -11.24 -17.90
C VAL A 2 36.94 -11.66 -18.40
N LYS A 3 36.49 -12.87 -18.03
CA LYS A 3 35.16 -13.39 -18.39
C LYS A 3 34.10 -12.64 -17.60
N PHE A 4 33.33 -11.81 -18.29
CA PHE A 4 32.15 -11.12 -17.77
C PHE A 4 31.09 -12.17 -17.35
N ASN A 5 30.79 -12.26 -16.05
CA ASN A 5 29.78 -13.18 -15.54
C ASN A 5 28.37 -12.59 -15.75
N TYR A 6 27.87 -12.71 -16.98
CA TYR A 6 26.53 -12.30 -17.41
C TYR A 6 25.39 -12.86 -16.52
N ARG A 7 25.62 -13.97 -15.82
CA ARG A 7 24.64 -14.61 -14.94
C ARG A 7 24.24 -13.75 -13.73
N LEU A 8 25.15 -12.91 -13.23
CA LEU A 8 24.92 -12.08 -12.04
C LEU A 8 24.14 -10.80 -12.37
N ILE A 9 24.33 -10.26 -13.60
CA ILE A 9 23.59 -9.11 -14.10
C ILE A 9 22.16 -9.53 -14.48
N VAL A 10 22.00 -10.70 -15.08
CA VAL A 10 20.67 -11.23 -15.45
C VAL A 10 19.84 -11.56 -14.20
N SER A 11 20.44 -12.05 -13.10
CA SER A 11 19.67 -12.28 -11.86
C SER A 11 19.24 -11.00 -11.16
N LEU A 12 20.05 -9.93 -11.23
CA LEU A 12 19.72 -8.63 -10.62
C LEU A 12 18.62 -7.88 -11.40
N VAL A 13 18.57 -8.06 -12.73
CA VAL A 13 17.47 -7.55 -13.57
C VAL A 13 16.19 -8.36 -13.38
N LEU A 14 16.27 -9.69 -13.17
CA LEU A 14 15.10 -10.52 -12.91
C LEU A 14 14.46 -10.29 -11.53
N VAL A 15 15.24 -9.97 -10.50
CA VAL A 15 14.71 -9.64 -9.16
C VAL A 15 14.07 -8.25 -9.14
N SER A 16 14.63 -7.28 -9.88
CA SER A 16 14.04 -5.92 -9.98
C SER A 16 12.77 -5.88 -10.84
N LEU A 17 12.62 -6.79 -11.82
CA LEU A 17 11.41 -6.92 -12.63
C LEU A 17 10.26 -7.63 -11.89
N LEU A 18 10.54 -8.40 -10.83
CA LEU A 18 9.52 -9.06 -10.00
C LEU A 18 8.91 -8.14 -8.94
N CYS A 19 9.52 -6.99 -8.66
CA CYS A 19 8.98 -5.98 -7.72
C CYS A 19 8.14 -4.89 -8.42
N ALA A 20 8.10 -4.87 -9.75
CA ALA A 20 7.41 -3.87 -10.53
C ALA A 20 6.31 -4.52 -11.36
N THR A 21 5.19 -4.84 -10.70
CA THR A 21 3.81 -4.61 -11.17
C THR A 21 2.85 -5.41 -10.31
N SER A 22 2.48 -4.88 -9.15
CA SER A 22 1.11 -5.09 -8.67
C SER A 22 0.22 -4.27 -9.61
N PHE A 23 -0.09 -4.81 -10.78
CA PHE A 23 -1.30 -4.38 -11.48
C PHE A 23 -2.44 -4.83 -10.58
N SER A 24 -2.86 -3.94 -9.69
CA SER A 24 -4.18 -4.03 -9.07
C SER A 24 -5.17 -3.88 -10.22
N VAL A 25 -5.54 -5.02 -10.79
CA VAL A 25 -6.80 -5.11 -11.51
C VAL A 25 -7.84 -4.71 -10.48
N ILE A 26 -8.74 -3.79 -10.85
CA ILE A 26 -10.01 -3.58 -10.15
C ILE A 26 -10.77 -4.90 -10.24
N GLY A 27 -10.37 -5.86 -9.41
CA GLY A 27 -10.99 -7.15 -9.22
C GLY A 27 -12.04 -6.94 -8.15
N TRP A 28 -13.13 -6.28 -8.52
CA TRP A 28 -14.36 -6.44 -7.76
C TRP A 28 -14.78 -7.86 -8.07
N ALA A 29 -14.26 -8.83 -7.33
CA ALA A 29 -14.81 -10.17 -7.33
C ALA A 29 -16.14 -10.09 -6.60
N ALA A 30 -17.14 -9.50 -7.26
CA ALA A 30 -18.51 -9.92 -7.02
C ALA A 30 -18.54 -11.36 -7.52
N ASP A 31 -18.33 -12.30 -6.59
CA ASP A 31 -18.60 -13.70 -6.89
C ASP A 31 -20.07 -13.77 -7.30
N GLU A 32 -20.30 -14.15 -8.56
CA GLU A 32 -21.65 -14.32 -9.08
C GLU A 32 -22.27 -15.52 -8.35
N THR A 33 -23.07 -15.23 -7.34
CA THR A 33 -23.96 -16.23 -6.79
C THR A 33 -24.97 -16.57 -7.88
N PRO A 34 -25.29 -17.86 -8.10
CA PRO A 34 -26.30 -18.25 -9.08
C PRO A 34 -27.71 -17.75 -8.69
N PHE A 35 -27.86 -17.19 -7.48
CA PHE A 35 -29.15 -16.85 -6.89
C PHE A 35 -29.42 -15.35 -6.84
N MET A 36 -28.44 -14.48 -7.11
CA MET A 36 -28.65 -13.03 -7.19
C MET A 36 -27.49 -12.34 -7.88
N LYS A 37 -27.77 -11.20 -8.49
CA LYS A 37 -26.73 -10.31 -9.02
C LYS A 37 -26.41 -9.23 -8.00
N VAL A 38 -25.15 -9.14 -7.59
CA VAL A 38 -24.68 -8.14 -6.65
C VAL A 38 -23.94 -7.05 -7.40
N THR A 39 -24.32 -5.79 -7.17
CA THR A 39 -23.64 -4.63 -7.75
C THR A 39 -23.30 -3.67 -6.61
N PRO A 40 -22.01 -3.43 -6.33
CA PRO A 40 -21.64 -2.35 -5.43
C PRO A 40 -21.93 -1.02 -6.13
N THR A 41 -22.75 -0.21 -5.47
CA THR A 41 -23.27 1.05 -6.02
C THR A 41 -22.50 2.25 -5.52
N ASP A 42 -21.95 2.18 -4.31
CA ASP A 42 -21.21 3.28 -3.71
C ASP A 42 -20.24 2.73 -2.65
N MET A 43 -19.05 3.30 -2.61
CA MET A 43 -18.04 3.04 -1.58
C MET A 43 -17.26 4.34 -1.35
N ARG A 44 -17.27 4.81 -0.11
CA ARG A 44 -16.66 6.08 0.29
C ARG A 44 -15.69 5.85 1.43
N PHE A 45 -14.53 6.46 1.32
CA PHE A 45 -13.46 6.48 2.32
C PHE A 45 -12.48 7.59 1.96
N ASP A 46 -11.69 8.03 2.94
CA ASP A 46 -10.57 8.95 2.67
C ASP A 46 -9.38 8.15 2.17
N ASP A 47 -8.71 8.64 1.11
CA ASP A 47 -7.53 8.00 0.54
C ASP A 47 -6.21 8.62 1.03
N VAL A 48 -5.13 7.87 0.84
CA VAL A 48 -3.75 8.26 1.23
C VAL A 48 -2.91 8.64 0.00
N GLY A 49 -3.56 9.00 -1.10
CA GLY A 49 -2.90 9.26 -2.38
C GLY A 49 -2.71 7.99 -3.23
N GLY A 50 -3.20 8.08 -4.46
CA GLY A 50 -3.32 6.95 -5.38
C GLY A 50 -4.72 6.33 -5.32
N PRO A 51 -5.21 5.76 -6.42
CA PRO A 51 -6.47 5.02 -6.37
C PRO A 51 -6.27 3.79 -5.49
N GLU A 52 -7.23 3.51 -4.60
CA GLU A 52 -7.44 2.24 -3.90
C GLU A 52 -6.87 2.05 -2.48
N LEU A 53 -6.08 2.98 -1.94
CA LEU A 53 -5.59 2.89 -0.55
C LEU A 53 -6.52 3.64 0.41
N VAL A 54 -6.98 2.95 1.45
CA VAL A 54 -7.84 3.54 2.47
C VAL A 54 -6.97 4.11 3.59
N ASN A 55 -7.28 5.32 4.04
CA ASN A 55 -6.60 5.92 5.18
C ASN A 55 -7.04 5.26 6.49
N GLY A 56 -6.09 4.77 7.28
CA GLY A 56 -6.34 4.21 8.62
C GLY A 56 -7.07 5.22 9.49
N GLY A 57 -8.05 4.73 10.26
CA GLY A 57 -8.88 5.55 11.13
C GLY A 57 -9.95 6.38 10.41
N SER A 58 -9.99 6.38 9.07
CA SER A 58 -11.03 7.09 8.32
C SER A 58 -12.38 6.38 8.34
N GLU A 59 -13.47 7.14 8.13
CA GLU A 59 -14.80 6.56 8.02
C GLU A 59 -14.98 5.88 6.65
N VAL A 60 -15.48 4.65 6.67
CA VAL A 60 -15.81 3.85 5.50
C VAL A 60 -17.32 3.69 5.42
N SER A 61 -17.88 3.89 4.22
CA SER A 61 -19.29 3.63 3.93
C SER A 61 -19.43 2.84 2.63
N ILE A 62 -20.22 1.76 2.66
CA ILE A 62 -20.42 0.81 1.56
C ILE A 62 -21.92 0.66 1.32
N LYS A 63 -22.33 0.70 0.04
CA LYS A 63 -23.69 0.40 -0.39
C LYS A 63 -23.69 -0.66 -1.48
N LEU A 64 -24.26 -1.82 -1.16
CA LEU A 64 -24.48 -2.93 -2.08
C LEU A 64 -25.96 -3.02 -2.46
N VAL A 65 -26.22 -3.22 -3.74
CA VAL A 65 -27.56 -3.54 -4.24
C VAL A 65 -27.54 -4.96 -4.81
N MET A 66 -28.38 -5.81 -4.26
CA MET A 66 -28.61 -7.17 -4.72
C MET A 66 -29.92 -7.20 -5.51
N THR A 67 -29.83 -7.62 -6.76
CA THR A 67 -30.93 -7.66 -7.72
C THR A 67 -31.18 -9.10 -8.18
N ASN A 68 -32.32 -9.35 -8.82
CA ASN A 68 -32.67 -10.66 -9.39
C ASN A 68 -32.56 -11.82 -8.39
N VAL A 69 -32.98 -11.60 -7.13
CA VAL A 69 -32.98 -12.66 -6.12
C VAL A 69 -33.88 -13.82 -6.56
N SER A 70 -33.28 -15.01 -6.72
CA SER A 70 -33.94 -16.23 -7.18
C SER A 70 -35.16 -16.56 -6.34
N LYS A 71 -36.25 -16.98 -6.98
CA LYS A 71 -37.49 -17.42 -6.31
C LYS A 71 -37.58 -18.94 -6.14
N GLU A 72 -36.56 -19.68 -6.55
CA GLU A 72 -36.51 -21.14 -6.48
C GLU A 72 -36.46 -21.63 -5.03
N PHE A 73 -35.82 -20.86 -4.15
CA PHE A 73 -35.75 -21.12 -2.72
C PHE A 73 -36.87 -20.38 -1.99
N GLU A 74 -37.38 -20.97 -0.90
CA GLU A 74 -38.27 -20.24 0.00
C GLU A 74 -37.50 -19.26 0.87
N ARG A 75 -36.36 -19.70 1.40
CA ARG A 75 -35.53 -18.97 2.35
C ARG A 75 -34.04 -19.23 2.14
N SER A 76 -33.23 -18.23 2.45
CA SER A 76 -31.79 -18.37 2.64
C SER A 76 -31.34 -17.55 3.85
N THR A 77 -30.14 -17.81 4.33
CA THR A 77 -29.55 -17.02 5.43
C THR A 77 -28.32 -16.29 4.92
N LEU A 78 -28.35 -14.97 4.96
CA LEU A 78 -27.19 -14.12 4.74
C LEU A 78 -26.41 -13.99 6.05
N THR A 79 -25.09 -14.13 6.00
CA THR A 79 -24.19 -13.90 7.13
C THR A 79 -23.22 -12.79 6.76
N PHE A 80 -23.01 -11.85 7.68
CA PHE A 80 -22.23 -10.65 7.45
C PHE A 80 -20.97 -10.67 8.30
N HIS A 81 -19.83 -10.40 7.71
CA HIS A 81 -18.56 -10.22 8.39
C HIS A 81 -17.86 -8.96 7.92
N SER A 82 -17.15 -8.31 8.84
CA SER A 82 -16.46 -7.05 8.62
C SER A 82 -15.38 -6.88 9.68
N GLU A 83 -14.22 -6.42 9.24
CA GLU A 83 -13.08 -6.04 10.08
C GLU A 83 -13.01 -4.53 10.34
N LEU A 84 -13.93 -3.74 9.78
CA LEU A 84 -14.09 -2.33 10.15
C LEU A 84 -14.38 -2.16 11.64
N GLU A 85 -13.80 -1.12 12.23
CA GLU A 85 -14.01 -0.76 13.62
C GLU A 85 -15.42 -0.20 13.84
N ASN A 86 -16.08 -0.66 14.91
CA ASN A 86 -17.46 -0.28 15.23
C ASN A 86 -18.44 -0.48 14.05
N ALA A 87 -18.20 -1.49 13.21
CA ALA A 87 -18.98 -1.79 12.03
C ALA A 87 -20.47 -1.96 12.36
N VAL A 88 -21.30 -1.18 11.68
CA VAL A 88 -22.76 -1.26 11.70
C VAL A 88 -23.27 -1.33 10.29
N GLY A 89 -24.35 -2.08 10.08
CA GLY A 89 -25.03 -2.13 8.81
C GLY A 89 -26.52 -2.10 8.94
N SER A 90 -27.18 -2.06 7.80
CA SER A 90 -28.61 -2.32 7.70
C SER A 90 -28.92 -3.01 6.39
N ILE A 91 -30.01 -3.76 6.41
CA ILE A 91 -30.59 -4.39 5.23
C ILE A 91 -32.02 -3.87 5.06
N SER A 92 -32.34 -3.45 3.84
CA SER A 92 -33.64 -2.90 3.50
C SER A 92 -34.05 -3.33 2.09
N GLY A 93 -35.35 -3.27 1.81
CA GLY A 93 -35.91 -3.67 0.53
C GLY A 93 -37.41 -3.87 0.63
N GLU A 94 -38.10 -3.83 -0.50
CA GLU A 94 -39.55 -4.03 -0.52
C GLU A 94 -39.89 -5.49 -0.15
N GLY A 95 -40.70 -5.66 0.89
CA GLY A 95 -41.02 -6.97 1.47
C GLY A 95 -40.03 -7.48 2.52
N LEU A 96 -39.04 -6.66 2.92
CA LEU A 96 -38.12 -6.97 4.03
C LEU A 96 -38.50 -6.25 5.32
N VAL A 97 -38.19 -6.88 6.45
CA VAL A 97 -38.14 -6.19 7.74
C VAL A 97 -36.77 -5.55 7.84
N GLU A 98 -36.74 -4.22 7.92
CA GLU A 98 -35.51 -3.48 8.13
C GLU A 98 -34.88 -3.90 9.45
N GLN A 99 -33.59 -4.22 9.40
CA GLN A 99 -32.86 -4.71 10.56
C GLN A 99 -31.47 -4.11 10.58
N ALA A 100 -31.06 -3.62 11.76
CA ALA A 100 -29.68 -3.25 12.02
C ALA A 100 -28.81 -4.51 12.11
N LEU A 101 -27.68 -4.47 11.43
CA LEU A 101 -26.71 -5.54 11.32
C LEU A 101 -25.41 -5.18 12.03
N LYS A 102 -24.70 -6.22 12.47
CA LYS A 102 -23.35 -6.14 13.05
C LYS A 102 -22.48 -7.22 12.43
N SER A 103 -21.16 -7.06 12.51
CA SER A 103 -20.23 -8.14 12.13
C SER A 103 -20.56 -9.44 12.91
N GLY A 104 -20.61 -10.57 12.22
CA GLY A 104 -21.04 -11.87 12.74
C GLY A 104 -22.55 -12.08 12.81
N SER A 105 -23.38 -11.09 12.46
CA SER A 105 -24.83 -11.25 12.42
C SER A 105 -25.29 -12.01 11.18
N SER A 106 -26.52 -12.51 11.24
CA SER A 106 -27.18 -13.16 10.11
C SER A 106 -28.60 -12.64 9.90
N TYR A 107 -29.08 -12.74 8.66
CA TYR A 107 -30.41 -12.32 8.26
C TYR A 107 -31.06 -13.41 7.40
N THR A 108 -32.28 -13.81 7.76
CA THR A 108 -33.04 -14.76 6.94
C THR A 108 -33.80 -14.03 5.85
N LEU A 109 -33.43 -14.27 4.60
CA LEU A 109 -34.09 -13.72 3.43
C LEU A 109 -35.28 -14.61 3.06
N GLU A 110 -36.47 -14.03 2.94
CA GLU A 110 -37.67 -14.73 2.45
C GLU A 110 -37.89 -14.39 0.97
N HIS A 111 -37.37 -15.25 0.10
CA HIS A 111 -37.22 -14.95 -1.33
C HIS A 111 -38.57 -14.68 -2.00
N LYS A 112 -39.62 -15.42 -1.63
CA LYS A 112 -40.97 -15.26 -2.20
C LYS A 112 -41.66 -13.95 -1.81
N LYS A 113 -41.25 -13.30 -0.71
CA LYS A 113 -41.84 -12.03 -0.24
C LYS A 113 -41.18 -10.79 -0.84
N LEU A 114 -39.98 -10.95 -1.38
CA LEU A 114 -39.25 -9.87 -2.03
C LEU A 114 -39.91 -9.46 -3.35
N THR A 115 -40.29 -8.19 -3.47
CA THR A 115 -40.84 -7.62 -4.72
C THR A 115 -39.86 -6.73 -5.46
N GLY A 116 -38.75 -6.34 -4.83
CA GLY A 116 -37.72 -5.47 -5.42
C GLY A 116 -36.30 -5.84 -5.00
N ASP A 117 -35.41 -4.87 -5.18
CA ASP A 117 -34.00 -5.00 -4.85
C ASP A 117 -33.75 -5.02 -3.35
N VAL A 118 -32.70 -5.72 -2.95
CA VAL A 118 -32.22 -5.74 -1.57
C VAL A 118 -31.03 -4.81 -1.46
N VAL A 119 -31.12 -3.83 -0.57
CA VAL A 119 -30.06 -2.86 -0.33
C VAL A 119 -29.41 -3.16 1.00
N VAL A 120 -28.10 -3.37 0.97
CA VAL A 120 -27.26 -3.48 2.17
C VAL A 120 -26.39 -2.25 2.25
N THR A 121 -26.48 -1.53 3.36
CA THR A 121 -25.56 -0.46 3.72
C THR A 121 -24.69 -0.89 4.88
N TRP A 122 -23.42 -0.52 4.85
CA TRP A 122 -22.44 -0.88 5.86
C TRP A 122 -21.50 0.28 6.11
N SER A 123 -21.17 0.55 7.37
CA SER A 123 -20.29 1.65 7.76
C SER A 123 -19.49 1.33 9.00
N GLY A 124 -18.29 1.88 9.09
CA GLY A 124 -17.39 1.75 10.24
C GLY A 124 -16.08 2.50 10.01
N GLY A 125 -15.18 2.47 10.99
CA GLY A 125 -13.83 3.01 10.84
C GLY A 125 -12.90 2.01 10.14
N ALA A 126 -12.06 2.47 9.23
CA ALA A 126 -10.93 1.68 8.76
C ALA A 126 -9.97 1.44 9.94
N PRO A 127 -9.43 0.22 10.14
CA PRO A 127 -8.49 -0.05 11.22
C PRO A 127 -7.27 0.88 11.19
N ASP A 128 -6.81 1.31 12.36
CA ASP A 128 -5.52 2.01 12.47
C ASP A 128 -4.37 1.02 12.31
N VAL A 129 -3.47 1.29 11.37
CA VAL A 129 -2.38 0.38 11.02
C VAL A 129 -1.00 1.05 11.14
N GLY A 130 -0.01 0.27 11.58
CA GLY A 130 1.39 0.68 11.63
C GLY A 130 2.18 0.40 10.35
N LYS A 131 1.60 -0.40 9.44
CA LYS A 131 2.14 -0.77 8.12
C LYS A 131 0.98 -1.07 7.18
N ARG A 132 1.22 -1.08 5.87
CA ARG A 132 0.15 -1.40 4.90
C ARG A 132 -0.34 -2.84 5.10
N GLU A 133 -1.63 -3.00 5.31
CA GLU A 133 -2.30 -4.29 5.54
C GLU A 133 -3.65 -4.35 4.83
N SER A 134 -4.11 -5.54 4.48
CA SER A 134 -5.39 -5.77 3.79
C SER A 134 -6.46 -6.24 4.77
N PHE A 135 -7.66 -5.66 4.68
CA PHE A 135 -8.80 -6.00 5.55
C PHE A 135 -10.05 -6.30 4.75
N VAL A 136 -10.88 -7.19 5.27
CA VAL A 136 -12.22 -7.50 4.80
C VAL A 136 -13.18 -6.43 5.31
N PHE A 137 -13.50 -5.48 4.45
CA PHE A 137 -14.44 -4.41 4.78
C PHE A 137 -15.87 -4.91 4.85
N LEU A 138 -16.23 -5.85 3.97
CA LEU A 138 -17.53 -6.50 3.99
C LEU A 138 -17.46 -7.84 3.25
N ASP A 139 -17.74 -8.90 3.99
CA ASP A 139 -18.00 -10.23 3.46
C ASP A 139 -19.44 -10.62 3.75
N ILE A 140 -20.15 -11.04 2.70
CA ILE A 140 -21.52 -11.53 2.79
C ILE A 140 -21.52 -12.93 2.20
N THR A 141 -21.98 -13.90 2.99
CA THR A 141 -22.19 -15.27 2.53
C THR A 141 -23.66 -15.62 2.62
N GLN A 142 -24.15 -16.42 1.68
CA GLN A 142 -25.51 -16.92 1.62
C GLN A 142 -25.51 -18.43 1.81
N LYS A 143 -26.24 -18.89 2.82
CA LYS A 143 -26.53 -20.31 3.03
C LYS A 143 -27.91 -20.65 2.50
N THR A 144 -27.99 -21.65 1.62
CA THR A 144 -29.22 -22.25 1.09
C THR A 144 -29.31 -23.72 1.51
N SER A 145 -30.34 -24.43 1.02
CA SER A 145 -30.42 -25.89 1.15
C SER A 145 -29.35 -26.63 0.34
N GLU A 146 -28.78 -25.99 -0.68
CA GLU A 146 -27.81 -26.61 -1.62
C GLU A 146 -26.36 -26.37 -1.22
N GLY A 147 -26.08 -25.34 -0.42
CA GLY A 147 -24.73 -25.03 0.02
C GLY A 147 -24.57 -23.63 0.61
N THR A 148 -23.33 -23.21 0.74
CA THR A 148 -22.95 -21.85 1.15
C THR A 148 -22.21 -21.19 0.00
N TYR A 149 -22.56 -19.94 -0.30
CA TYR A 149 -22.08 -19.19 -1.46
C TYR A 149 -21.60 -17.81 -1.01
N THR A 150 -20.51 -17.32 -1.58
CA THR A 150 -20.10 -15.92 -1.41
C THR A 150 -21.05 -15.03 -2.20
N VAL A 151 -21.57 -13.99 -1.56
CA VAL A 151 -22.43 -12.96 -2.16
C VAL A 151 -21.62 -11.72 -2.51
N SER A 152 -20.75 -11.32 -1.61
CA SER A 152 -19.85 -10.19 -1.80
C SER A 152 -18.63 -10.38 -0.93
N HIS A 153 -17.45 -10.11 -1.47
CA HIS A 153 -16.21 -10.15 -0.72
C HIS A 153 -15.37 -8.91 -1.04
N ILE A 154 -15.39 -7.93 -0.14
CA ILE A 154 -14.73 -6.64 -0.33
C ILE A 154 -13.50 -6.60 0.56
N ILE A 155 -12.33 -6.70 -0.06
CA ILE A 155 -11.03 -6.48 0.59
C ILE A 155 -10.47 -5.13 0.15
N LYS A 156 -9.88 -4.40 1.10
CA LYS A 156 -9.15 -3.15 0.85
C LYS A 156 -7.84 -3.10 1.62
N ASP A 157 -6.84 -2.49 0.98
CA ASP A 157 -5.59 -2.14 1.64
C ASP A 157 -5.76 -0.85 2.43
N VAL A 158 -5.35 -0.89 3.70
CA VAL A 158 -5.37 0.22 4.63
C VAL A 158 -3.93 0.68 4.87
N SER A 159 -3.72 1.99 4.86
CA SER A 159 -2.40 2.62 4.99
C SER A 159 -2.51 4.00 5.65
N SER A 160 -1.39 4.72 5.74
CA SER A 160 -1.32 6.11 6.19
C SER A 160 -0.19 6.83 5.45
N GLN A 161 -0.20 8.17 5.45
CA GLN A 161 0.79 8.93 4.67
C GLN A 161 2.22 8.58 5.08
N THR A 162 2.45 8.39 6.38
CA THR A 162 3.76 7.99 6.92
C THR A 162 4.19 6.61 6.43
N ILE A 163 3.27 5.65 6.31
CA ILE A 163 3.55 4.32 5.77
C ILE A 163 3.97 4.42 4.31
N GLU A 164 3.23 5.20 3.51
CA GLU A 164 3.51 5.42 2.10
C GLU A 164 4.84 6.16 1.88
N ASP A 165 5.12 7.17 2.70
CA ASP A 165 6.38 7.92 2.69
C ASP A 165 7.56 6.99 3.03
N ALA A 166 7.42 6.11 4.04
CA ALA A 166 8.44 5.13 4.39
C ALA A 166 8.73 4.16 3.24
N ILE A 167 7.69 3.64 2.57
CA ILE A 167 7.83 2.75 1.40
C ILE A 167 8.57 3.48 0.26
N ALA A 168 8.19 4.72 -0.04
CA ALA A 168 8.84 5.54 -1.06
C ALA A 168 10.32 5.83 -0.70
N ALA A 169 10.62 6.03 0.58
CA ALA A 169 11.98 6.21 1.06
C ALA A 169 12.84 4.95 0.90
N PHE A 170 12.28 3.74 1.03
CA PHE A 170 13.02 2.49 0.77
C PHE A 170 13.47 2.38 -0.68
N ASP A 171 12.60 2.72 -1.63
CA ASP A 171 12.94 2.73 -3.05
C ASP A 171 14.04 3.78 -3.34
N THR A 172 13.91 4.96 -2.74
CA THR A 172 14.90 6.03 -2.86
C THR A 172 16.27 5.61 -2.29
N ALA A 173 16.29 5.01 -1.10
CA ALA A 173 17.51 4.48 -0.46
C ALA A 173 18.17 3.39 -1.32
N SER A 174 17.37 2.44 -1.80
CA SER A 174 17.85 1.34 -2.65
C SER A 174 18.50 1.87 -3.94
N LYS A 175 17.87 2.85 -4.58
CA LYS A 175 18.41 3.54 -5.77
C LYS A 175 19.71 4.30 -5.45
N ALA A 176 19.78 4.99 -4.32
CA ALA A 176 20.98 5.72 -3.91
C ALA A 176 22.16 4.77 -3.63
N ILE A 177 21.91 3.66 -2.92
CA ILE A 177 22.92 2.61 -2.67
C ILE A 177 23.40 1.99 -3.99
N ALA A 178 22.49 1.72 -4.94
CA ALA A 178 22.88 1.20 -6.24
C ALA A 178 23.81 2.16 -7.00
N LYS A 179 23.55 3.47 -6.98
CA LYS A 179 24.43 4.47 -7.56
C LYS A 179 25.80 4.51 -6.87
N ALA A 180 25.82 4.47 -5.54
CA ALA A 180 27.06 4.41 -4.77
C ALA A 180 27.89 3.17 -5.14
N ASN A 181 27.25 2.00 -5.30
CA ASN A 181 27.91 0.77 -5.73
C ASN A 181 28.55 0.91 -7.11
N THR A 182 27.85 1.53 -8.07
CA THR A 182 28.43 1.81 -9.40
C THR A 182 29.64 2.73 -9.29
N ALA A 183 29.56 3.82 -8.53
CA ALA A 183 30.66 4.76 -8.36
C ALA A 183 31.89 4.12 -7.69
N ILE A 184 31.68 3.29 -6.66
CA ILE A 184 32.74 2.53 -6.00
C ILE A 184 33.42 1.58 -6.99
N ALA A 185 32.64 0.77 -7.71
CA ALA A 185 33.18 -0.18 -8.68
C ALA A 185 33.99 0.51 -9.79
N ASP A 186 33.53 1.67 -10.27
CA ASP A 186 34.26 2.47 -11.26
C ASP A 186 35.59 3.01 -10.72
N ALA A 187 35.62 3.41 -9.45
CA ALA A 187 36.84 3.88 -8.79
C ALA A 187 37.84 2.72 -8.54
N GLU A 188 37.35 1.57 -8.10
CA GLU A 188 38.15 0.35 -7.91
C GLU A 188 38.79 -0.14 -9.20
N GLN A 189 38.04 -0.14 -10.32
CA GLN A 189 38.57 -0.51 -11.63
C GLN A 189 39.72 0.39 -12.08
N ARG A 190 39.77 1.62 -11.58
CA ARG A 190 40.86 2.59 -11.83
C ARG A 190 42.01 2.46 -10.83
N GLY A 191 41.94 1.49 -9.91
CA GLY A 191 42.94 1.24 -8.88
C GLY A 191 42.97 2.31 -7.79
N LEU A 192 41.84 3.00 -7.55
CA LEU A 192 41.73 4.03 -6.53
C LEU A 192 41.35 3.42 -5.17
N ASP A 193 41.79 4.05 -4.08
CA ASP A 193 41.36 3.66 -2.74
C ASP A 193 39.91 4.11 -2.51
N VAL A 194 39.04 3.13 -2.25
CA VAL A 194 37.60 3.32 -2.02
C VAL A 194 37.17 2.95 -0.61
N ARG A 195 38.09 2.62 0.30
CA ARG A 195 37.77 2.04 1.61
C ARG A 195 36.80 2.90 2.43
N GLU A 196 36.93 4.22 2.36
CA GLU A 196 36.01 5.13 3.04
C GLU A 196 34.62 5.18 2.40
N ALA A 197 34.53 5.02 1.08
CA ALA A 197 33.27 4.95 0.35
C ALA A 197 32.56 3.62 0.66
N GLU A 198 33.30 2.50 0.70
CA GLU A 198 32.77 1.20 1.11
C GLU A 198 32.22 1.22 2.54
N THR A 199 32.96 1.81 3.48
CA THR A 199 32.49 1.94 4.88
C THR A 199 31.15 2.69 4.94
N ARG A 200 30.99 3.75 4.14
CA ARG A 200 29.73 4.51 4.07
C ARG A 200 28.62 3.71 3.40
N ARG A 201 28.91 2.99 2.31
CA ARG A 201 27.95 2.08 1.67
C ARG A 201 27.46 1.03 2.66
N ASP A 202 28.35 0.44 3.44
CA ASP A 202 28.00 -0.60 4.42
C ASP A 202 27.08 -0.04 5.51
N LEU A 203 27.38 1.16 6.02
CA LEU A 203 26.49 1.86 6.95
C LEU A 203 25.13 2.24 6.32
N ALA A 204 25.11 2.61 5.04
CA ALA A 204 23.84 2.88 4.33
C ALA A 204 22.97 1.61 4.22
N ASN A 205 23.58 0.45 3.96
CA ASN A 205 22.89 -0.83 3.97
C ASN A 205 22.36 -1.19 5.37
N GLU A 206 23.12 -0.91 6.42
CA GLU A 206 22.68 -1.11 7.80
C GLU A 206 21.43 -0.26 8.12
N TYR A 207 21.45 1.03 7.77
CA TYR A 207 20.29 1.91 7.93
C TYR A 207 19.08 1.43 7.13
N LEU A 208 19.26 1.00 5.87
CA LEU A 208 18.14 0.45 5.08
C LEU A 208 17.58 -0.84 5.69
N SER A 209 18.44 -1.71 6.22
CA SER A 209 18.01 -2.91 6.93
C SER A 209 17.24 -2.59 8.21
N ASN A 210 17.67 -1.58 8.97
CA ASN A 210 16.95 -1.10 10.16
C ASN A 210 15.59 -0.52 9.80
N ALA A 211 15.53 0.27 8.72
CA ALA A 211 14.30 0.84 8.20
C ALA A 211 13.26 -0.24 7.89
N GLN A 212 13.66 -1.28 7.15
CA GLN A 212 12.78 -2.41 6.83
C GLN A 212 12.33 -3.18 8.07
N ARG A 213 13.21 -3.34 9.06
CA ARG A 213 12.86 -3.97 10.35
C ARG A 213 11.81 -3.15 11.09
N PHE A 214 12.01 -1.83 11.23
CA PHE A 214 11.04 -0.95 11.89
C PHE A 214 9.68 -0.95 11.19
N TYR A 215 9.67 -0.99 9.85
CA TYR A 215 8.43 -1.12 9.09
C TYR A 215 7.70 -2.43 9.38
N GLY A 216 8.42 -3.55 9.43
CA GLY A 216 7.85 -4.86 9.78
C GLY A 216 7.22 -4.89 11.17
N GLU A 217 7.79 -4.11 12.10
CA GLU A 217 7.31 -3.88 13.48
C GLU A 217 6.13 -2.90 13.57
N GLY A 218 5.66 -2.33 12.46
CA GLY A 218 4.58 -1.34 12.43
C GLY A 218 5.01 0.06 12.87
N ARG A 219 6.31 0.36 12.84
CA ARG A 219 6.90 1.64 13.26
C ARG A 219 7.28 2.47 12.05
N ALA A 220 6.28 2.92 11.29
CA ALA A 220 6.49 3.61 10.02
C ALA A 220 7.34 4.91 10.14
N GLU A 221 7.19 5.68 11.23
CA GLU A 221 7.98 6.90 11.46
C GLU A 221 9.47 6.59 11.62
N ASP A 222 9.81 5.61 12.46
CA ASP A 222 11.21 5.17 12.65
C ASP A 222 11.77 4.56 11.36
N ALA A 223 10.93 3.84 10.61
CA ALA A 223 11.31 3.27 9.33
C ALA A 223 11.67 4.34 8.30
N LEU A 224 10.86 5.41 8.23
CA LEU A 224 11.12 6.56 7.37
C LEU A 224 12.44 7.25 7.75
N GLU A 225 12.66 7.52 9.05
CA GLU A 225 13.88 8.18 9.53
C GLU A 225 15.14 7.39 9.15
N GLU A 226 15.14 6.07 9.37
CA GLU A 226 16.28 5.22 9.01
C GLU A 226 16.49 5.12 7.49
N ALA A 227 15.41 5.10 6.71
CA ALA A 227 15.51 5.12 5.25
C ALA A 227 16.16 6.42 4.74
N GLU A 228 15.81 7.57 5.34
CA GLU A 228 16.44 8.85 5.02
C GLU A 228 17.94 8.87 5.39
N LYS A 229 18.31 8.29 6.55
CA LYS A 229 19.73 8.10 6.92
C LYS A 229 20.45 7.23 5.89
N ALA A 230 19.81 6.16 5.40
CA ALA A 230 20.36 5.31 4.34
C ALA A 230 20.62 6.10 3.04
N VAL A 231 19.65 6.90 2.59
CA VAL A 231 19.79 7.77 1.41
C VAL A 231 20.98 8.72 1.58
N LYS A 232 21.04 9.44 2.70
CA LYS A 232 22.10 10.41 2.96
C LYS A 232 23.48 9.74 2.96
N THR A 233 23.60 8.60 3.64
CA THR A 233 24.87 7.87 3.78
C THR A 233 25.31 7.25 2.45
N ALA A 234 24.35 6.80 1.63
CA ALA A 234 24.64 6.31 0.27
C ALA A 234 25.17 7.43 -0.62
N HIS A 235 24.61 8.64 -0.56
CA HIS A 235 25.15 9.78 -1.28
C HIS A 235 26.55 10.20 -0.78
N GLU A 236 26.84 10.07 0.52
CA GLU A 236 28.20 10.27 1.04
C GLU A 236 29.18 9.22 0.46
N ALA A 237 28.75 7.96 0.34
CA ALA A 237 29.55 6.91 -0.29
C ALA A 237 29.83 7.21 -1.77
N GLU A 238 28.79 7.57 -2.52
CA GLU A 238 28.88 7.99 -3.93
C GLU A 238 29.84 9.19 -4.10
N ALA A 239 29.70 10.22 -3.26
CA ALA A 239 30.56 11.40 -3.30
C ALA A 239 32.02 11.09 -2.96
N LYS A 240 32.28 10.19 -2.00
CA LYS A 240 33.64 9.77 -1.66
C LYS A 240 34.30 8.96 -2.78
N ALA A 241 33.56 8.05 -3.41
CA ALA A 241 34.03 7.32 -4.59
C ALA A 241 34.30 8.29 -5.77
N GLY A 242 33.39 9.24 -5.98
CA GLY A 242 33.54 10.30 -6.97
C GLY A 242 34.75 11.20 -6.70
N ALA A 243 35.01 11.57 -5.45
CA ALA A 243 36.15 12.38 -5.05
C ALA A 243 37.48 11.67 -5.28
N ALA A 244 37.55 10.34 -5.08
CA ALA A 244 38.72 9.55 -5.44
C ALA A 244 39.01 9.61 -6.95
N VAL A 245 37.96 9.63 -7.77
CA VAL A 245 38.05 9.76 -9.23
C VAL A 245 38.42 11.18 -9.66
N SER A 246 37.79 12.21 -9.08
CA SER A 246 38.00 13.63 -9.40
C SER A 246 39.20 14.25 -8.69
N GLY A 247 39.81 13.56 -7.73
CA GLY A 247 41.12 13.93 -7.17
C GLY A 247 42.24 13.98 -8.23
N ARG A 248 42.00 13.38 -9.40
CA ARG A 248 42.81 13.56 -10.62
C ARG A 248 42.27 14.61 -11.60
N ALA A 249 41.04 15.09 -11.44
CA ALA A 249 40.39 16.08 -12.31
C ALA A 249 39.28 16.85 -11.55
N TYR A 250 39.64 17.98 -10.96
CA TYR A 250 38.81 19.12 -10.49
C TYR A 250 37.49 18.88 -9.73
N LEU A 251 37.53 19.29 -8.45
CA LEU A 251 36.39 19.60 -7.56
C LEU A 251 35.47 20.67 -8.17
N ASN A 252 34.13 20.45 -8.17
CA ASN A 252 33.09 21.44 -7.80
C ASN A 252 31.62 21.08 -8.13
N TYR A 253 31.29 19.95 -8.77
CA TYR A 253 29.88 19.67 -9.12
C TYR A 253 29.09 18.83 -8.09
N GLY A 254 29.76 17.97 -7.31
CA GLY A 254 29.07 17.05 -6.38
C GLY A 254 28.39 17.74 -5.19
N VAL A 255 28.99 18.81 -4.66
CA VAL A 255 28.42 19.56 -3.53
C VAL A 255 27.19 20.37 -3.96
N ILE A 256 27.16 20.85 -5.21
CA ILE A 256 26.03 21.64 -5.73
C ILE A 256 24.79 20.74 -5.96
N ALA A 257 24.98 19.50 -6.42
CA ALA A 257 23.88 18.55 -6.60
C ALA A 257 23.24 18.14 -5.27
N ALA A 258 24.04 17.89 -4.23
CA ALA A 258 23.53 17.57 -2.90
C ALA A 258 22.72 18.73 -2.29
N VAL A 259 23.15 19.98 -2.47
CA VAL A 259 22.44 21.16 -1.96
C VAL A 259 21.11 21.40 -2.71
N ILE A 260 21.07 21.17 -4.03
CA ILE A 260 19.84 21.34 -4.82
C ILE A 260 18.79 20.29 -4.45
N ILE A 261 19.20 19.04 -4.20
CA ILE A 261 18.27 17.97 -3.80
C ILE A 261 17.72 18.22 -2.40
N VAL A 262 18.56 18.64 -1.45
CA VAL A 262 18.10 19.05 -0.10
C VAL A 262 17.13 20.24 -0.20
N ALA A 263 17.41 21.23 -1.05
CA ALA A 263 16.51 22.36 -1.27
C ALA A 263 15.18 21.93 -1.90
N ALA A 264 15.19 20.98 -2.84
CA ALA A 264 13.97 20.44 -3.45
C ALA A 264 13.12 19.67 -2.43
N VAL A 265 13.74 18.84 -1.58
CA VAL A 265 13.04 18.10 -0.51
C VAL A 265 12.46 19.08 0.53
N VAL A 266 13.23 20.07 0.98
CA VAL A 266 12.74 21.13 1.88
C VAL A 266 11.60 21.91 1.22
N PHE A 267 11.70 22.22 -0.07
CA PHE A 267 10.65 22.94 -0.81
C PHE A 267 9.36 22.12 -0.95
N VAL A 268 9.46 20.81 -1.19
CA VAL A 268 8.31 19.90 -1.21
C VAL A 268 7.67 19.80 0.17
N LEU A 269 8.46 19.65 1.24
CA LEU A 269 7.98 19.63 2.62
C LEU A 269 7.30 20.96 3.02
N LEU A 270 7.86 22.10 2.59
CA LEU A 270 7.25 23.42 2.83
C LEU A 270 5.94 23.62 2.05
N LEU A 271 5.83 23.08 0.83
CA LEU A 271 4.58 23.09 0.07
C LEU A 271 3.53 22.18 0.71
N GLN A 272 3.93 21.01 1.21
CA GLN A 272 3.05 20.09 1.95
C GLN A 272 2.56 20.72 3.28
N GLN A 273 3.44 21.37 4.05
CA GLN A 273 3.06 22.10 5.26
C GLN A 273 2.13 23.29 4.96
N ARG A 274 2.33 24.00 3.85
CA ARG A 274 1.47 25.12 3.45
C ARG A 274 0.08 24.66 3.04
N ASN A 275 -0.07 23.49 2.40
CA ASN A 275 -1.38 22.93 2.08
C ASN A 275 -2.13 22.45 3.33
N ARG A 276 -1.42 21.92 4.35
CA ARG A 276 -2.01 21.59 5.66
C ARG A 276 -2.60 22.80 6.40
N ARG A 277 -2.08 24.03 6.17
CA ARG A 277 -2.62 25.26 6.77
C ARG A 277 -3.77 25.91 5.98
N ARG A 278 -4.02 25.47 4.75
CA ARG A 278 -5.09 26.03 3.89
C ARG A 278 -6.34 25.15 3.81
N GLY A 279 -6.31 23.95 4.41
CA GLY A 279 -7.46 23.06 4.57
C GLY A 279 -8.24 23.25 5.87
N VAL A 280 -8.13 24.42 6.52
CA VAL A 280 -9.03 24.84 7.60
C VAL A 280 -9.68 26.15 7.18
N TYR A 281 -10.77 26.02 6.43
CA TYR A 281 -11.93 26.93 6.39
C TYR A 281 -13.11 26.18 5.81
#